data_AF-A0A3C1DGN0-F1
#
_entry.id   AF-A0A3C1DGN0-F1
#
_cell.length_a   1.000
_cell.length_b   1.000
_cell.length_c   1.000
_cell.angle_alpha   90.00
_cell.angle_beta   90.00
_cell.angle_gamma   90.00
#
_symmetry.space_group_name_H-M   'P 1'
#
loop_
_entity.id
_entity.type
_entity.pdbx_description
1 polymer ?
#
loop_
_entity_poly.entity_id
_entity_poly.type
_entity_poly.pdbx_seq_one_letter_code
_entity_poly.pdbx_strand_id
1 'polypeptide(L)'
;MIITALTKFRDAEGVGLDQFRSRSQAGSDPLLTMDNAQLNGVRGRLQLVTEPMLEMSLPGNSFDAVFCNVAIQKIASREARGEVVAQLFRVAKPGGQIRIVDTQFAKQHAEDLAA
;
A
#
# COMPACT_ATOMS: atom_id res chain seq x y z
N MET A 1 7.44 3.74 -4.90
CA MET A 1 6.85 2.63 -5.68
C MET A 1 5.67 3.07 -6.54
N ILE A 2 4.59 3.63 -5.97
CA ILE A 2 3.39 3.97 -6.74
C ILE A 2 3.65 4.95 -7.90
N ILE A 3 4.42 6.02 -7.67
CA ILE A 3 4.80 6.98 -8.71
C ILE A 3 5.53 6.28 -9.86
N THR A 4 6.50 5.42 -9.55
CA THR A 4 7.24 4.63 -10.55
C THR A 4 6.34 3.65 -11.31
N ALA A 5 5.36 3.03 -10.66
CA ALA A 5 4.39 2.19 -11.35
C ALA A 5 3.56 3.02 -12.33
N LEU A 6 3.06 4.18 -11.91
CA LEU A 6 2.25 5.07 -12.75
C LEU A 6 3.05 5.69 -13.91
N THR A 7 4.36 5.92 -13.78
CA THR A 7 5.18 6.37 -14.91
C THR A 7 5.39 5.26 -15.94
N LYS A 8 5.46 4.00 -15.51
CA LYS A 8 5.62 2.85 -16.39
C LYS A 8 4.31 2.44 -17.08
N PHE A 9 3.20 2.45 -16.34
CA PHE A 9 1.87 2.07 -16.81
C PHE A 9 1.01 3.32 -17.01
N ARG A 10 0.94 3.79 -18.26
CA ARG A 10 0.36 5.10 -18.60
C ARG A 10 -1.14 5.19 -18.39
N ASP A 11 -1.85 4.07 -18.53
CA ASP A 11 -3.30 4.00 -18.39
C ASP A 11 -3.74 3.55 -16.98
N ALA A 12 -2.79 3.29 -16.08
CA ALA A 12 -3.10 2.90 -14.72
C ALA A 12 -3.47 4.11 -13.86
N GLU A 13 -4.38 3.92 -12.91
CA GLU A 13 -4.63 4.83 -11.79
C GLU A 13 -4.10 4.21 -10.50
N GLY A 14 -3.81 5.04 -9.50
CA GLY A 14 -3.21 4.59 -8.26
C GLY A 14 -3.81 5.27 -7.03
N VAL A 15 -4.03 4.47 -5.98
CA VAL A 15 -4.37 4.95 -4.64
C VAL A 15 -3.23 4.58 -3.69
N GLY A 16 -2.60 5.57 -3.07
CA GLY A 16 -1.59 5.39 -2.04
C GLY A 16 -2.19 5.60 -0.65
N LEU A 17 -2.07 4.60 0.23
CA LEU A 17 -2.52 4.70 1.62
C LEU A 17 -1.33 4.75 2.58
N ASP A 18 -1.27 5.77 3.41
CA ASP A 18 -0.28 5.89 4.49
C ASP A 18 -0.87 6.71 5.64
N GLN A 19 -0.44 6.46 6.87
CA GLN A 19 -0.85 7.29 8.02
C GLN A 19 -0.06 8.60 8.12
N PHE A 20 1.07 8.73 7.43
CA PHE A 20 1.96 9.90 7.45
C PHE A 20 2.32 10.39 8.87
N ARG A 21 2.67 9.46 9.78
CA ARG A 21 3.02 9.81 11.17
C ARG A 21 4.40 10.49 11.24
N SER A 22 4.43 11.73 11.74
CA SER A 22 5.60 12.65 11.68
C SER A 22 6.83 12.27 12.51
N ARG A 23 6.75 11.36 13.50
CA ARG A 23 7.85 11.14 14.46
C ARG A 23 8.80 9.98 14.14
N SER A 24 8.46 9.08 13.22
CA SER A 24 9.31 7.91 12.90
C SER A 24 9.48 7.62 11.40
N GLN A 25 8.78 8.37 10.53
CA GLN A 25 8.87 8.23 9.08
C GLN A 25 9.38 9.53 8.44
N ALA A 26 10.63 9.91 8.76
CA ALA A 26 11.27 11.04 8.08
C ALA A 26 11.19 10.81 6.55
N GLY A 27 10.42 11.65 5.85
CA GLY A 27 10.24 11.58 4.39
C GLY A 27 8.92 11.02 3.88
N SER A 28 8.00 10.50 4.73
CA SER A 28 6.61 10.26 4.31
C SER A 28 5.78 11.50 4.62
N ASP A 29 5.71 12.43 3.68
CA ASP A 29 4.81 13.59 3.74
C ASP A 29 3.87 13.54 2.53
N PRO A 30 2.55 13.74 2.71
CA PRO A 30 1.60 13.66 1.62
C PRO A 30 1.81 14.77 0.58
N LEU A 31 2.23 15.98 0.99
CA LEU A 31 2.55 17.08 0.07
C LEU A 31 3.80 16.74 -0.74
N LEU A 32 4.88 16.30 -0.10
CA LEU A 32 6.10 15.88 -0.82
C LEU A 32 5.83 14.72 -1.79
N THR A 33 4.94 13.80 -1.41
CA THR A 33 4.51 12.70 -2.29
C THR A 33 3.78 13.23 -3.52
N MET A 34 2.85 14.19 -3.34
CA MET A 34 2.13 14.80 -4.47
C MET A 34 3.01 15.70 -5.34
N ASP A 35 3.99 16.40 -4.77
CA ASP A 35 4.96 17.18 -5.53
C ASP A 35 5.83 16.27 -6.39
N ASN A 36 6.30 15.14 -5.84
CA ASN A 36 7.01 14.12 -6.62
C ASN A 36 6.13 13.54 -7.73
N ALA A 37 4.84 13.32 -7.46
CA ALA A 37 3.90 12.86 -8.47
C ALA A 37 3.71 13.91 -9.58
N GLN A 38 3.73 15.20 -9.25
CA GLN A 38 3.66 16.30 -10.21
C GLN A 38 4.91 16.33 -11.10
N LEU A 39 6.11 16.25 -10.49
CA LEU A 39 7.39 16.24 -11.22
C LEU A 39 7.51 15.05 -12.18
N ASN A 40 6.84 13.93 -11.88
CA ASN A 40 6.80 12.75 -12.73
C ASN A 40 5.60 12.72 -13.70
N GLY A 41 4.75 13.76 -13.71
CA GLY A 41 3.60 13.85 -14.61
C GLY A 41 2.47 12.86 -14.31
N VAL A 42 2.39 12.33 -13.08
CA VAL A 42 1.39 11.32 -12.67
C VAL A 42 0.40 11.81 -11.63
N ARG A 43 0.49 13.09 -11.19
CA ARG A 43 -0.39 13.65 -10.15
C ARG A 43 -1.88 13.48 -10.45
N GLY A 44 -2.30 13.64 -11.70
CA GLY A 44 -3.71 13.47 -12.09
C GLY A 44 -4.26 12.05 -12.00
N ARG A 45 -3.39 11.04 -11.82
CA ARG A 45 -3.75 9.60 -11.72
C ARG A 45 -3.43 9.01 -10.35
N LEU A 46 -3.00 9.84 -9.40
CA LEU A 46 -2.64 9.42 -8.05
C LEU A 46 -3.56 10.09 -7.02
N GLN A 47 -4.27 9.27 -6.25
CA GLN A 47 -4.96 9.66 -5.03
C GLN A 47 -4.15 9.22 -3.81
N LEU A 48 -4.11 10.04 -2.77
CA LEU A 48 -3.59 9.65 -1.45
C LEU A 48 -4.73 9.58 -0.44
N VAL A 49 -4.69 8.56 0.41
CA VAL A 49 -5.63 8.33 1.51
C VAL A 49 -4.83 8.25 2.81
N THR A 50 -5.22 9.05 3.80
CA THR A 50 -4.50 9.11 5.09
C THR A 50 -5.23 8.31 6.15
N GLU A 51 -4.93 7.02 6.24
CA GLU A 51 -5.65 6.08 7.12
C GLU A 51 -4.72 4.98 7.68
N PRO A 52 -5.07 4.37 8.83
CA PRO A 52 -4.46 3.11 9.25
C PRO A 52 -4.69 1.98 8.25
N MET A 53 -3.68 1.14 8.02
CA MET A 53 -3.85 -0.07 7.21
C MET A 53 -4.90 -1.03 7.77
N LEU A 54 -5.03 -1.09 9.11
CA LEU A 54 -6.03 -1.91 9.79
C LEU A 54 -7.46 -1.39 9.64
N GLU A 55 -7.62 -0.10 9.36
CA GLU A 55 -8.92 0.59 9.34
C GLU A 55 -9.17 1.25 7.97
N MET A 56 -8.57 0.71 6.90
CA MET A 56 -8.67 1.33 5.58
C MET A 56 -10.12 1.32 5.05
N SER A 57 -10.58 2.48 4.59
CA SER A 57 -11.91 2.67 4.01
C SER A 57 -12.00 2.23 2.53
N LEU A 58 -10.90 1.72 1.98
CA LEU A 58 -10.83 1.29 0.59
C LEU A 58 -11.83 0.15 0.31
N PRO A 59 -12.58 0.21 -0.81
CA PRO A 59 -13.57 -0.80 -1.15
C PRO A 59 -12.93 -2.15 -1.47
N GLY A 60 -13.67 -3.23 -1.20
CA GLY A 60 -13.24 -4.58 -1.53
C GLY A 60 -13.21 -4.82 -3.04
N ASN A 61 -12.45 -5.82 -3.51
CA ASN A 61 -12.42 -6.25 -4.92
C ASN A 61 -12.23 -5.11 -5.93
N SER A 62 -11.39 -4.12 -5.61
CA SER A 62 -11.32 -2.85 -6.35
C SER A 62 -10.01 -2.65 -7.10
N PHE A 63 -8.93 -3.34 -6.71
CA PHE A 63 -7.61 -3.12 -7.29
C PHE A 63 -7.11 -4.36 -8.05
N ASP A 64 -6.64 -4.15 -9.28
CA ASP A 64 -6.00 -5.19 -10.10
C ASP A 64 -4.62 -5.60 -9.53
N ALA A 65 -3.94 -4.67 -8.87
CA ALA A 65 -2.68 -4.91 -8.18
C ALA A 65 -2.60 -4.13 -6.86
N VAL A 66 -2.15 -4.80 -5.80
CA VAL A 66 -1.95 -4.25 -4.45
C VAL A 66 -0.50 -4.50 -4.05
N PHE A 67 0.20 -3.46 -3.58
CA PHE A 67 1.56 -3.61 -3.08
C PHE A 67 1.74 -2.93 -1.73
N CYS A 68 2.46 -3.60 -0.84
CA CYS A 68 2.82 -3.08 0.48
C CYS A 68 4.33 -3.26 0.69
N ASN A 69 5.04 -2.18 1.01
CA ASN A 69 6.50 -2.15 0.99
C ASN A 69 7.08 -1.57 2.26
N VAL A 70 7.77 -2.40 3.04
CA VAL A 70 8.52 -2.03 4.25
C VAL A 70 7.58 -1.38 5.27
N ALA A 71 6.40 -1.98 5.45
CA ALA A 71 5.28 -1.39 6.18
C ALA A 71 4.68 -2.33 7.24
N ILE A 72 4.33 -3.57 6.89
CA ILE A 72 3.65 -4.49 7.83
C ILE A 72 4.61 -4.91 8.94
N GLN A 73 5.91 -5.01 8.65
CA GLN A 73 6.95 -5.28 9.65
C GLN A 73 7.05 -4.24 10.77
N LYS A 74 6.46 -3.04 10.61
CA LYS A 74 6.38 -2.03 11.68
C LYS A 74 5.30 -2.36 12.71
N ILE A 75 4.43 -3.34 12.44
CA ILE A 75 3.36 -3.80 13.33
C ILE A 75 3.89 -4.92 14.22
N ALA A 76 3.83 -4.69 15.53
CA ALA A 76 4.39 -5.61 16.52
C ALA A 76 3.59 -6.92 16.67
N SER A 77 2.25 -6.83 16.75
CA SER A 77 1.37 -8.00 16.94
C SER A 77 1.32 -8.87 15.69
N ARG A 78 1.47 -10.19 15.87
CA ARG A 78 1.33 -11.18 14.80
C ARG A 78 -0.08 -11.14 14.21
N GLU A 79 -1.07 -11.06 15.08
CA GLU A 79 -2.50 -11.03 14.76
C GLU A 79 -2.81 -9.80 13.90
N ALA A 80 -2.38 -8.61 14.34
CA ALA A 80 -2.57 -7.38 13.59
C ALA A 80 -1.84 -7.39 12.23
N ARG A 81 -0.67 -8.05 12.11
CA ARG A 81 -0.03 -8.26 10.81
C ARG A 81 -0.90 -9.11 9.87
N GLY A 82 -1.50 -10.19 10.39
CA GLY A 82 -2.42 -11.04 9.64
C GLY A 82 -3.69 -10.28 9.22
N GLU A 83 -4.25 -9.44 10.09
CA GLU A 83 -5.37 -8.57 9.76
C GLU A 83 -5.04 -7.59 8.63
N VAL A 84 -3.84 -7.00 8.61
CA VAL A 84 -3.41 -6.17 7.48
C VAL A 84 -3.30 -7.00 6.20
N VAL A 85 -2.75 -8.21 6.24
CA VAL A 85 -2.72 -9.10 5.07
C VAL A 85 -4.13 -9.39 4.57
N ALA A 86 -5.09 -9.65 5.47
CA ALA A 86 -6.49 -9.84 5.12
C ALA A 86 -7.12 -8.58 4.50
N GLN A 87 -6.77 -7.38 4.94
CA GLN A 87 -7.20 -6.13 4.29
C GLN A 87 -6.63 -5.99 2.87
N LEU A 88 -5.34 -6.31 2.65
CA LEU A 88 -4.73 -6.30 1.31
C LEU A 88 -5.42 -7.31 0.38
N PHE A 89 -5.79 -8.49 0.91
CA PHE A 89 -6.56 -9.48 0.18
C PHE A 89 -7.97 -8.98 -0.16
N ARG A 90 -8.68 -8.40 0.82
CA ARG A 90 -10.04 -7.88 0.66
C ARG A 90 -10.14 -6.86 -0.46
N VAL A 91 -9.17 -5.95 -0.58
CA VAL A 91 -9.21 -4.86 -1.59
C VAL A 91 -8.77 -5.31 -2.98
N ALA A 92 -8.00 -6.40 -3.10
CA ALA A 92 -7.61 -6.96 -4.38
C ALA A 92 -8.83 -7.58 -5.10
N LYS A 93 -8.96 -7.35 -6.41
CA LYS A 93 -9.95 -8.04 -7.26
C LYS A 93 -9.71 -9.55 -7.26
N PRO A 94 -10.74 -10.38 -7.49
CA PRO A 94 -10.54 -11.79 -7.83
C PRO A 94 -9.59 -11.92 -9.04
N GLY A 95 -8.51 -12.69 -8.88
CA GLY A 95 -7.46 -12.82 -9.90
C GLY A 95 -6.44 -11.67 -9.94
N GLY A 96 -6.59 -10.67 -9.07
CA GLY A 96 -5.63 -9.59 -8.88
C GLY A 96 -4.35 -10.06 -8.20
N GLN A 97 -3.32 -9.21 -8.24
CA GLN A 97 -2.00 -9.54 -7.67
C GLN A 97 -1.74 -8.77 -6.37
N ILE A 98 -1.19 -9.47 -5.38
CA ILE A 98 -0.73 -8.88 -4.12
C ILE A 98 0.76 -9.07 -4.01
N ARG A 99 1.50 -8.00 -3.70
CA ARG A 99 2.94 -8.06 -3.45
C ARG A 99 3.31 -7.39 -2.14
N ILE A 100 3.74 -8.21 -1.19
CA ILE A 100 4.26 -7.76 0.10
C ILE A 100 5.78 -7.85 0.07
N VAL A 101 6.44 -6.75 0.39
CA VAL A 101 7.91 -6.66 0.47
C VAL A 101 8.28 -6.14 1.85
N ASP A 102 8.54 -7.06 2.78
CA ASP A 102 9.06 -6.76 4.10
C ASP A 102 10.34 -7.57 4.35
N THR A 103 11.26 -7.01 5.13
CA THR A 103 12.51 -7.67 5.50
C THR A 103 12.36 -8.60 6.71
N GLN A 104 11.21 -8.53 7.39
CA GLN A 104 10.85 -9.38 8.53
C GLN A 104 9.50 -10.04 8.26
N PHE A 105 9.24 -11.14 8.97
CA PHE A 105 7.94 -11.85 8.97
C PHE A 105 7.44 -12.35 7.60
N ALA A 106 8.28 -12.38 6.56
CA ALA A 106 7.90 -12.81 5.22
C ALA A 106 7.22 -14.19 5.17
N LYS A 107 7.70 -15.15 5.99
CA LYS A 107 7.06 -16.47 6.11
C LYS A 107 5.63 -16.38 6.64
N GLN A 108 5.40 -15.55 7.67
CA GLN A 108 4.07 -15.32 8.21
C GLN A 108 3.15 -14.72 7.14
N HIS A 109 3.59 -13.70 6.42
CA HIS A 109 2.79 -13.08 5.36
C HIS A 109 2.42 -14.05 4.24
N ALA A 110 3.32 -14.98 3.90
CA ALA A 110 3.04 -16.02 2.93
C ALA A 110 1.99 -17.04 3.44
N GLU A 111 2.06 -17.42 4.71
CA GLU A 111 1.05 -18.27 5.36
C GLU A 111 -0.32 -17.57 5.41
N ASP A 112 -0.35 -16.30 5.82
CA ASP A 112 -1.58 -15.50 5.93
C ASP A 112 -2.25 -15.27 4.54
N LEU A 113 -1.48 -15.23 3.45
CA LEU A 113 -2.01 -15.13 2.07
C LEU A 113 -2.53 -16.46 1.50
N ALA A 114 -2.10 -17.59 2.07
CA ALA A 114 -2.45 -18.92 1.58
C ALA A 114 -3.65 -19.54 2.33
N ALA A 115 -4.09 -18.90 3.42
CA ALA A 115 -5.21 -19.30 4.26
C ALA A 115 -6.56 -18.88 3.66
#